data_AF-A0A2M7VD90-F1
#
_entry.id   AF-A0A2M7VD90-F1
#
_cell.length_a   1.000
_cell.length_b   1.000
_cell.length_c   1.000
_cell.angle_alpha   90.00
_cell.angle_beta   90.00
_cell.angle_gamma   90.00
#
_symmetry.space_group_name_H-M   'P 1'
#
loop_
_entity.id
_entity.type
_entity.pdbx_description
1 polymer ?
#
loop_
_entity_poly.entity_id
_entity_poly.type
_entity_poly.pdbx_seq_one_letter_code
_entity_poly.pdbx_strand_id
1 'polypeptide(L)'
;MKNFVEIQNFGFNSITITALMTMIFTILQGVGITQQGKKIWQEKSARSLSPELFFLLLFYFLSFFFYGWSKDSLAMCFNSLLGLLYIPIIVGIYKFQTLSLIKKIIFFLTSLIVPMMIILQEKDIFLLVLLLISLLVLITQPLAMLKEKSRGSVDLNYILIFFVTSVFWLVYSMIINNWPLEIFNSLAIIVYLWILWLYHQYQ
;
A
#
# COMPACT_ATOMS: atom_id res chain seq x y z
N MET A 1 5.87 28.14 8.05
CA MET A 1 5.95 26.69 8.34
C MET A 1 4.68 26.06 7.82
N LYS A 2 4.77 24.97 7.04
CA LYS A 2 3.57 24.16 6.73
C LYS A 2 3.10 23.57 8.06
N ASN A 3 1.81 23.71 8.34
CA ASN A 3 1.21 23.17 9.55
C ASN A 3 0.35 21.98 9.14
N PHE A 4 0.79 20.77 9.45
CA PHE A 4 0.02 19.55 9.14
C PHE A 4 -1.33 19.55 9.85
N VAL A 5 -2.37 19.01 9.19
CA VAL A 5 -3.74 18.96 9.70
C VAL A 5 -3.80 18.30 11.07
N GLU A 6 -3.03 17.24 11.28
CA GLU A 6 -2.97 16.53 12.56
C GLU A 6 -2.31 17.33 13.68
N ILE A 7 -1.30 18.16 13.35
CA ILE A 7 -0.64 19.02 14.34
C ILE A 7 -1.55 20.19 14.72
N GLN A 8 -2.27 20.77 13.74
CA GLN A 8 -3.22 21.85 13.99
C GLN A 8 -4.41 21.40 14.83
N ASN A 9 -4.86 20.17 14.63
CA ASN A 9 -6.03 19.60 15.30
C ASN A 9 -5.63 18.60 16.39
N PHE A 10 -4.42 18.70 16.96
CA PHE A 10 -3.96 17.75 17.96
C PHE A 10 -4.82 17.83 19.24
N GLY A 11 -5.43 16.71 19.63
CA GLY A 11 -6.27 16.62 20.81
C GLY A 11 -7.13 15.35 20.84
N PHE A 12 -8.06 15.25 21.78
CA PHE A 12 -8.99 14.13 21.83
C PHE A 12 -10.15 14.32 20.84
N ASN A 13 -9.88 14.09 19.56
CA ASN A 13 -10.83 14.21 18.47
C ASN A 13 -10.62 13.13 17.40
N SER A 14 -11.57 13.05 16.47
CA SER A 14 -11.60 12.03 15.41
C SER A 14 -10.38 12.10 14.48
N ILE A 15 -9.87 13.30 14.14
CA ILE A 15 -8.67 13.47 13.31
C ILE A 15 -7.47 12.80 13.97
N THR A 16 -7.21 13.15 15.23
CA THR A 16 -6.05 12.66 15.97
C THR A 16 -6.13 11.14 16.16
N ILE A 17 -7.29 10.62 16.57
CA ILE A 17 -7.47 9.17 16.79
C ILE A 17 -7.28 8.39 15.49
N THR A 18 -7.93 8.80 14.40
CA THR A 18 -7.86 8.09 13.11
C THR A 18 -6.48 8.18 12.47
N ALA A 19 -5.79 9.33 12.60
CA ALA A 19 -4.40 9.47 12.17
C ALA A 19 -3.45 8.56 12.96
N LEU A 20 -3.59 8.52 14.30
CA LEU A 20 -2.79 7.64 15.15
C LEU A 20 -3.00 6.16 14.80
N MET A 21 -4.26 5.72 14.64
CA MET A 21 -4.55 4.34 14.25
C MET A 21 -3.95 4.02 12.88
N THR A 22 -4.06 4.94 11.91
CA THR A 22 -3.44 4.80 10.59
C THR A 22 -1.91 4.65 10.67
N MET A 23 -1.25 5.42 11.53
CA MET A 23 0.19 5.31 11.76
C MET A 23 0.57 4.00 12.48
N ILE A 24 -0.23 3.54 13.45
CA ILE A 24 -0.02 2.24 14.11
C ILE A 24 -0.10 1.09 13.10
N PHE A 25 -1.13 1.08 12.26
CA PHE A 25 -1.27 0.05 11.22
C PHE A 25 -0.20 0.15 10.13
N THR A 26 0.34 1.35 9.89
CA THR A 26 1.54 1.52 9.06
C THR A 26 2.73 0.79 9.67
N ILE A 27 2.97 0.92 10.98
CA ILE A 27 4.08 0.21 11.65
C ILE A 27 3.89 -1.30 11.54
N LEU A 28 2.67 -1.81 11.74
CA LEU A 28 2.36 -3.24 11.60
C LEU A 28 2.65 -3.76 10.17
N GLN A 29 2.27 -2.99 9.14
CA GLN A 29 2.64 -3.31 7.75
C GLN A 29 4.17 -3.34 7.57
N GLY A 30 4.87 -2.37 8.16
CA GLY A 30 6.33 -2.30 8.12
C GLY A 30 7.03 -3.52 8.72
N VAL A 31 6.47 -4.11 9.78
CA VAL A 31 6.96 -5.38 10.34
C VAL A 31 6.87 -6.49 9.32
N GLY A 32 5.74 -6.63 8.62
CA GLY A 32 5.57 -7.64 7.56
C GLY A 32 6.55 -7.46 6.40
N ILE A 33 6.72 -6.23 5.92
CA ILE A 33 7.68 -5.90 4.85
C ILE A 33 9.11 -6.24 5.30
N THR A 34 9.48 -5.89 6.53
CA THR A 34 10.81 -6.17 7.08
C THR A 34 11.07 -7.68 7.19
N GLN A 35 10.09 -8.46 7.63
CA GLN A 35 10.20 -9.92 7.70
C GLN A 35 10.39 -10.53 6.31
N GLN A 36 9.65 -10.04 5.30
CA GLN A 36 9.83 -10.47 3.91
C GLN A 36 11.24 -10.16 3.40
N GLY A 37 11.76 -8.95 3.68
CA GLY A 37 13.14 -8.60 3.37
C GLY A 37 14.14 -9.54 4.03
N LYS A 38 14.02 -9.76 5.35
CA LYS A 38 14.90 -10.68 6.10
C LYS A 38 14.95 -12.07 5.48
N LYS A 39 13.78 -12.63 5.10
CA LYS A 39 13.69 -13.95 4.49
C LYS A 39 14.50 -14.05 3.20
N ILE A 40 14.39 -13.08 2.29
CA ILE A 40 15.15 -13.04 1.03
C ILE A 40 16.66 -13.09 1.30
N TRP A 41 17.12 -12.31 2.28
CA TRP A 41 18.55 -12.22 2.62
C TRP A 41 19.08 -13.44 3.35
N GLN A 42 18.27 -14.07 4.21
CA GLN A 42 18.63 -15.29 4.93
C GLN A 42 18.67 -16.50 3.99
N GLU A 43 17.67 -16.66 3.12
CA GLU A 43 17.59 -17.75 2.15
C GLU A 43 18.45 -17.50 0.91
N LYS A 44 18.98 -16.27 0.74
CA LYS A 44 19.71 -15.81 -0.46
C LYS A 44 18.94 -16.09 -1.75
N SER A 45 17.62 -15.90 -1.70
CA SER A 45 16.70 -16.26 -2.77
C SER A 45 15.55 -15.27 -2.83
N ALA A 46 15.24 -14.80 -4.03
CA ALA A 46 14.03 -14.04 -4.33
C ALA A 46 13.05 -14.84 -5.19
N ARG A 47 13.17 -16.17 -5.19
CA ARG A 47 12.33 -17.06 -5.99
C ARG A 47 10.86 -16.88 -5.59
N SER A 48 9.98 -16.89 -6.60
CA SER A 48 8.52 -16.78 -6.45
C SER A 48 8.00 -15.41 -6.00
N LEU A 49 8.86 -14.39 -5.91
CA LEU A 49 8.43 -12.99 -5.77
C LEU A 49 8.10 -12.41 -7.15
N SER A 50 7.11 -11.50 -7.23
CA SER A 50 6.87 -10.66 -8.41
C SER A 50 7.64 -9.36 -8.26
N PRO A 51 8.78 -9.16 -8.95
CA PRO A 51 9.55 -7.93 -8.87
C PRO A 51 8.73 -6.70 -9.21
N GLU A 52 7.81 -6.82 -10.17
CA GLU A 52 6.97 -5.73 -10.67
C GLU A 52 6.09 -5.14 -9.56
N LEU A 53 5.49 -5.99 -8.73
CA LEU A 53 4.71 -5.56 -7.57
C LEU A 53 5.58 -4.78 -6.59
N PHE A 54 6.76 -5.29 -6.25
CA PHE A 54 7.64 -4.61 -5.31
C PHE A 54 8.20 -3.29 -5.87
N PHE A 55 8.45 -3.20 -7.19
CA PHE A 55 8.84 -1.95 -7.84
C PHE A 55 7.73 -0.91 -7.75
N LEU A 56 6.49 -1.31 -8.07
CA LEU A 56 5.32 -0.45 -7.95
C LEU A 56 5.16 0.04 -6.50
N LEU A 57 5.19 -0.87 -5.52
CA LEU A 57 4.99 -0.52 -4.10
C LEU A 57 6.07 0.41 -3.57
N LEU A 58 7.34 0.19 -3.91
CA LEU A 58 8.44 1.09 -3.54
C LEU A 58 8.14 2.52 -3.98
N PHE A 59 7.88 2.73 -5.27
CA PHE A 59 7.72 4.08 -5.81
C PHE A 59 6.36 4.70 -5.48
N TYR A 60 5.30 3.88 -5.36
CA TYR A 60 4.00 4.29 -4.82
C TYR A 60 4.14 4.88 -3.41
N PHE A 61 4.72 4.14 -2.46
CA PHE A 61 4.86 4.63 -1.09
C PHE A 61 5.76 5.88 -1.02
N LEU A 62 6.85 5.93 -1.80
CA LEU A 62 7.68 7.13 -1.87
C LEU A 62 6.91 8.34 -2.44
N SER A 63 6.09 8.15 -3.48
CA SER A 63 5.24 9.22 -4.02
C SER A 63 4.20 9.72 -3.01
N PHE A 64 3.75 8.84 -2.11
CA PHE A 64 2.80 9.16 -1.05
C PHE A 64 3.35 10.24 -0.10
N PHE A 65 4.68 10.38 0.02
CA PHE A 65 5.30 11.48 0.75
C PHE A 65 4.95 12.84 0.13
N PHE A 66 5.18 12.99 -1.18
CA PHE A 66 4.95 14.24 -1.89
C PHE A 66 3.46 14.56 -1.98
N TYR A 67 2.64 13.51 -2.14
CA TYR A 67 1.19 13.66 -2.09
C TYR A 67 0.72 14.13 -0.70
N GLY A 68 1.13 13.43 0.37
CA GLY A 68 0.81 13.81 1.75
C GLY A 68 1.29 15.22 2.09
N TRP A 69 2.48 15.59 1.63
CA TRP A 69 3.01 16.93 1.76
C TRP A 69 2.13 17.96 1.06
N SER A 70 1.64 17.68 -0.15
CA SER A 70 0.73 18.58 -0.87
C SER A 70 -0.63 18.74 -0.19
N LYS A 71 -1.04 17.75 0.62
CA LYS A 71 -2.32 17.71 1.36
C LYS A 71 -2.20 18.11 2.83
N ASP A 72 -1.02 18.54 3.28
CA ASP A 72 -0.76 18.84 4.69
C ASP A 72 -1.12 17.67 5.63
N SER A 73 -0.93 16.43 5.16
CA SER A 73 -1.21 15.21 5.94
C SER A 73 0.08 14.56 6.43
N LEU A 74 0.30 14.63 7.75
CA LEU A 74 1.41 13.95 8.40
C LEU A 74 1.25 12.43 8.35
N ALA A 75 0.02 11.91 8.48
CA ALA A 75 -0.24 10.47 8.42
C ALA A 75 0.16 9.87 7.06
N MET A 76 -0.09 10.59 5.95
CA MET A 76 0.35 10.18 4.62
C MET A 76 1.86 10.27 4.46
N CYS A 77 2.48 11.35 4.94
CA CYS A 77 3.94 11.45 4.98
C CYS A 77 4.56 10.31 5.82
N PHE A 78 3.95 9.93 6.94
CA PHE A 78 4.40 8.82 7.76
C PHE A 78 4.24 7.48 7.05
N ASN A 79 3.12 7.27 6.35
CA ASN A 79 2.88 6.05 5.58
C ASN A 79 3.90 5.85 4.44
N SER A 80 4.43 6.95 3.88
CA SER A 80 5.49 6.89 2.86
C SER A 80 6.77 6.18 3.32
N LEU A 81 7.02 6.12 4.64
CA LEU A 81 8.19 5.43 5.21
C LEU A 81 8.21 3.94 4.89
N LEU A 82 7.05 3.34 4.58
CA LEU A 82 6.97 1.96 4.08
C LEU A 82 7.78 1.77 2.80
N GLY A 83 7.87 2.79 1.95
CA GLY A 83 8.68 2.77 0.73
C GLY A 83 10.14 2.44 1.03
N LEU A 84 10.71 3.00 2.10
CA LEU A 84 12.10 2.73 2.50
C LEU A 84 12.32 1.26 2.88
N LEU A 85 11.31 0.61 3.45
CA LEU A 85 11.38 -0.80 3.83
C LEU A 85 11.37 -1.75 2.62
N TYR A 86 10.91 -1.28 1.46
CA TYR A 86 10.99 -2.04 0.20
C TYR A 86 12.39 -2.01 -0.43
N ILE A 87 13.25 -1.05 -0.10
CA ILE A 87 14.62 -0.97 -0.65
C ILE A 87 15.41 -2.28 -0.44
N PRO A 88 15.53 -2.85 0.79
CA PRO A 88 16.26 -4.10 0.97
C PRO A 88 15.62 -5.29 0.22
N ILE A 89 14.30 -5.28 0.00
CA ILE A 89 13.63 -6.30 -0.82
C ILE A 89 14.07 -6.17 -2.29
N ILE A 90 14.02 -4.96 -2.84
CA ILE A 90 14.43 -4.71 -4.23
C ILE A 90 15.90 -5.06 -4.44
N VAL A 91 16.79 -4.63 -3.54
CA VAL A 91 18.21 -4.98 -3.62
C VAL A 91 18.39 -6.51 -3.54
N GLY A 92 17.65 -7.19 -2.66
CA GLY A 92 17.66 -8.65 -2.57
C GLY A 92 17.20 -9.33 -3.86
N ILE A 93 16.14 -8.82 -4.51
CA ILE A 93 15.65 -9.31 -5.81
C ILE A 93 16.74 -9.15 -6.88
N TYR A 94 17.33 -7.96 -7.03
CA TYR A 94 18.39 -7.73 -8.01
C TYR A 94 19.62 -8.61 -7.76
N LYS A 95 19.92 -8.93 -6.50
CA LYS A 95 21.07 -9.73 -6.11
C LYS A 95 20.87 -11.24 -6.31
N PHE A 96 19.68 -11.75 -5.98
CA PHE A 96 19.42 -13.19 -5.91
C PHE A 96 18.52 -13.72 -7.05
N GLN A 97 18.03 -12.85 -7.94
CA GLN A 97 17.24 -13.23 -9.10
C GLN A 97 17.71 -12.49 -10.36
N THR A 98 17.92 -13.25 -11.44
CA THR A 98 18.22 -12.66 -12.75
C THR A 98 16.97 -12.00 -13.32
N LEU A 99 17.01 -10.67 -13.46
CA LEU A 99 15.91 -9.91 -14.05
C LEU A 99 16.08 -9.80 -15.57
N SER A 100 15.01 -10.11 -16.30
CA SER A 100 14.94 -9.87 -17.74
C SER A 100 14.96 -8.37 -18.06
N LEU A 101 15.29 -8.01 -19.30
CA LEU A 101 15.29 -6.62 -19.76
C LEU A 101 13.93 -5.94 -19.54
N ILE A 102 12.83 -6.66 -19.80
CA ILE A 102 11.46 -6.16 -19.59
C ILE A 102 11.25 -5.72 -18.13
N LYS A 103 11.71 -6.52 -17.15
CA LYS A 103 11.56 -6.18 -15.72
C LYS A 103 12.37 -4.93 -15.34
N LYS A 104 13.55 -4.75 -15.94
CA LYS A 104 14.36 -3.54 -15.75
C LYS A 104 13.68 -2.30 -16.34
N ILE A 105 13.04 -2.44 -17.50
CA ILE A 105 12.21 -1.37 -18.09
C ILE A 105 11.03 -1.04 -17.17
N ILE A 106 10.33 -2.05 -16.64
CA ILE A 106 9.22 -1.83 -15.69
C ILE A 106 9.72 -1.10 -14.43
N PHE A 107 10.89 -1.46 -13.89
CA PHE A 107 11.50 -0.73 -12.78
C PHE A 107 11.73 0.75 -13.13
N PHE A 108 12.30 1.02 -14.30
CA PHE A 108 12.51 2.40 -14.76
C PHE A 108 11.18 3.16 -14.92
N LEU A 109 10.17 2.57 -15.57
CA LEU A 109 8.86 3.19 -15.76
C LEU A 109 8.14 3.45 -14.43
N THR A 110 8.18 2.50 -13.49
CA THR A 110 7.61 2.70 -12.14
C THR A 110 8.37 3.74 -11.33
N SER A 111 9.68 3.92 -11.57
CA SER A 111 10.43 5.00 -10.92
C SER A 111 9.95 6.40 -11.32
N LEU A 112 9.31 6.55 -12.48
CA LEU A 112 8.71 7.81 -12.94
C LEU A 112 7.50 8.24 -12.10
N ILE A 113 6.93 7.35 -11.27
CA ILE A 113 5.82 7.68 -10.38
C ILE A 113 6.17 8.85 -9.45
N VAL A 114 7.39 8.84 -8.89
CA VAL A 114 7.84 9.90 -7.97
C VAL A 114 7.98 11.27 -8.65
N PRO A 115 8.76 11.45 -9.75
CA PRO A 115 8.84 12.74 -10.42
C PRO A 115 7.49 13.20 -10.99
N MET A 116 6.64 12.27 -11.47
CA MET A 116 5.28 12.62 -11.90
C MET A 116 4.46 13.18 -10.74
N MET A 117 4.52 12.57 -9.54
CA MET A 117 3.82 13.09 -8.36
C MET A 117 4.31 14.49 -7.97
N ILE A 118 5.60 14.80 -8.17
CA ILE A 118 6.16 16.13 -7.88
C ILE A 118 5.64 17.18 -8.88
N ILE A 119 5.72 16.87 -10.18
CA ILE A 119 5.53 17.84 -11.27
C ILE A 119 4.05 18.04 -11.62
N LEU A 120 3.23 16.99 -11.59
CA LEU A 120 1.83 17.08 -11.99
C LEU A 120 1.06 18.03 -11.06
N GLN A 121 0.22 18.87 -11.65
CA GLN A 121 -0.71 19.73 -10.90
C GLN A 121 -1.86 18.90 -10.33
N GLU A 122 -2.41 17.99 -11.15
CA GLU A 122 -3.52 17.09 -10.80
C GLU A 122 -3.07 15.85 -10.01
N LYS A 123 -2.44 16.07 -8.84
CA LYS A 123 -1.90 15.01 -7.98
C LYS A 123 -2.97 14.02 -7.50
N ASP A 124 -4.20 14.49 -7.30
CA ASP A 124 -5.33 13.66 -6.84
C ASP A 124 -5.71 12.60 -7.86
N ILE A 125 -5.86 13.00 -9.13
CA ILE A 125 -6.18 12.09 -10.23
C ILE A 125 -5.04 11.10 -10.42
N PHE A 126 -3.79 11.58 -10.40
CA PHE A 126 -2.63 10.72 -10.54
C PHE A 126 -2.55 9.67 -9.44
N LEU A 127 -2.76 10.06 -8.17
CA LEU A 127 -2.80 9.12 -7.06
C LEU A 127 -3.95 8.11 -7.23
N LEU A 128 -5.15 8.57 -7.61
CA LEU A 128 -6.30 7.68 -7.82
C LEU A 128 -5.97 6.58 -8.83
N VAL A 129 -5.34 6.92 -9.95
CA VAL A 129 -4.96 5.92 -10.97
C VAL A 129 -4.05 4.84 -10.37
N LEU A 130 -3.05 5.22 -9.58
CA LEU A 130 -2.16 4.26 -8.91
C LEU A 130 -2.90 3.37 -7.91
N LEU A 131 -3.83 3.95 -7.15
CA LEU A 131 -4.68 3.24 -6.20
C LEU A 131 -5.62 2.25 -6.92
N LEU A 132 -6.21 2.64 -8.04
CA LEU A 132 -7.07 1.77 -8.85
C LEU A 132 -6.28 0.61 -9.46
N ILE A 133 -5.05 0.83 -9.92
CA ILE A 133 -4.17 -0.27 -10.38
C ILE A 133 -3.92 -1.26 -9.22
N SER A 134 -3.65 -0.75 -8.02
CA SER A 134 -3.45 -1.59 -6.83
C SER A 134 -4.72 -2.38 -6.46
N LEU A 135 -5.89 -1.77 -6.61
CA LEU A 135 -7.18 -2.42 -6.40
C LEU A 135 -7.45 -3.53 -7.42
N LEU A 136 -7.10 -3.34 -8.69
CA LEU A 136 -7.21 -4.38 -9.72
C LEU A 136 -6.37 -5.61 -9.36
N VAL A 137 -5.17 -5.40 -8.82
CA VAL A 137 -4.34 -6.49 -8.30
C VAL A 137 -5.02 -7.18 -7.12
N LEU A 138 -5.59 -6.43 -6.17
CA LEU A 138 -6.30 -7.00 -5.03
C LEU A 138 -7.51 -7.87 -5.44
N ILE A 139 -8.25 -7.46 -6.46
CA ILE A 139 -9.41 -8.20 -7.00
C ILE A 139 -9.02 -9.56 -7.59
N THR A 140 -7.76 -9.76 -7.99
CA THR A 140 -7.32 -11.07 -8.49
C THR A 140 -7.42 -12.17 -7.42
N GLN A 141 -7.34 -11.82 -6.13
CA GLN A 141 -7.43 -12.78 -5.03
C GLN A 141 -8.80 -13.46 -4.89
N PRO A 142 -9.94 -12.73 -4.75
CA PRO A 142 -11.25 -13.38 -4.70
C PRO A 142 -11.60 -14.11 -6.00
N LEU A 143 -11.17 -13.59 -7.17
CA LEU A 143 -11.37 -14.28 -8.44
C LEU A 143 -10.64 -15.63 -8.49
N ALA A 144 -9.42 -15.71 -7.95
CA ALA A 144 -8.70 -16.96 -7.84
C ALA A 144 -9.41 -17.95 -6.89
N MET A 145 -9.90 -17.47 -5.74
CA MET A 145 -10.64 -18.32 -4.79
C MET A 145 -11.92 -18.89 -5.41
N LEU A 146 -12.66 -18.09 -6.20
CA LEU A 146 -13.83 -18.55 -6.94
C LEU A 146 -13.50 -19.62 -7.98
N LYS A 147 -12.43 -19.39 -8.75
CA LYS A 147 -11.98 -20.30 -9.80
C LYS A 147 -11.56 -21.65 -9.22
N GLU A 148 -10.77 -21.64 -8.15
CA GLU A 148 -10.22 -22.86 -7.53
C GLU A 148 -11.20 -23.47 -6.51
N LYS A 149 -12.27 -22.77 -6.14
CA LYS A 149 -13.23 -23.14 -5.09
C LYS A 149 -12.54 -23.52 -3.77
N SER A 150 -11.45 -22.83 -3.45
CA SER A 150 -10.62 -23.07 -2.27
C SER A 150 -10.14 -21.75 -1.71
N ARG A 151 -10.04 -21.65 -0.38
CA ARG A 151 -9.35 -20.54 0.28
C ARG A 151 -7.82 -20.58 0.07
N GLY A 152 -7.28 -21.71 -0.41
CA GLY A 152 -5.86 -21.90 -0.67
C GLY A 152 -5.00 -21.55 0.54
N SER A 153 -3.94 -20.78 0.30
CA SER A 153 -3.00 -20.33 1.33
C SER A 153 -3.24 -18.88 1.79
N VAL A 154 -4.46 -18.35 1.62
CA VAL A 154 -4.80 -17.00 2.08
C VAL A 154 -4.66 -16.94 3.61
N ASP A 155 -3.86 -16.02 4.13
CA ASP A 155 -3.75 -15.76 5.56
C ASP A 155 -4.87 -14.81 6.00
N LEU A 156 -5.76 -15.31 6.87
CA LEU A 156 -6.89 -14.55 7.41
C LEU A 156 -6.43 -13.30 8.18
N ASN A 157 -5.33 -13.39 8.94
CA ASN A 157 -4.83 -12.26 9.73
C ASN A 157 -4.32 -11.14 8.83
N TYR A 158 -3.66 -11.48 7.73
CA TYR A 158 -3.22 -10.51 6.72
C TYR A 158 -4.42 -9.75 6.13
N ILE A 159 -5.48 -10.47 5.72
CA ILE A 159 -6.70 -9.86 5.19
C ILE A 159 -7.39 -8.97 6.23
N LEU A 160 -7.50 -9.42 7.49
CA LEU A 160 -8.10 -8.64 8.57
C LEU A 160 -7.32 -7.35 8.87
N ILE A 161 -5.99 -7.40 8.92
CA ILE A 161 -5.16 -6.21 9.15
C ILE A 161 -5.38 -5.18 8.05
N PHE A 162 -5.37 -5.60 6.79
CA PHE A 162 -5.59 -4.69 5.66
C PHE A 162 -7.03 -4.17 5.60
N PHE A 163 -8.02 -5.00 5.91
CA PHE A 163 -9.42 -4.57 6.04
C PHE A 163 -9.56 -3.47 7.09
N VAL A 164 -9.06 -3.69 8.31
CA VAL A 164 -9.14 -2.71 9.40
C VAL A 164 -8.35 -1.44 9.04
N THR A 165 -7.19 -1.59 8.41
CA THR A 165 -6.38 -0.48 7.91
C THR A 165 -7.18 0.37 6.92
N SER A 166 -7.88 -0.25 5.96
CA SER A 166 -8.72 0.46 5.00
C SER A 166 -9.91 1.17 5.65
N VAL A 167 -10.50 0.61 6.71
CA VAL A 167 -11.54 1.31 7.48
C VAL A 167 -10.99 2.59 8.11
N PHE A 168 -9.83 2.53 8.77
CA PHE A 168 -9.22 3.73 9.37
C PHE A 168 -8.82 4.77 8.33
N TRP A 169 -8.23 4.33 7.21
CA TRP A 169 -7.90 5.22 6.10
C TRP A 169 -9.14 5.84 5.46
N LEU A 170 -10.25 5.10 5.34
CA LEU A 170 -11.51 5.64 4.82
C LEU A 170 -12.01 6.78 5.71
N VAL A 171 -12.16 6.52 7.01
CA VAL A 171 -12.64 7.53 7.96
C VAL A 171 -11.70 8.74 7.98
N TYR A 172 -10.39 8.50 8.03
CA TYR A 172 -9.41 9.58 8.00
C TYR A 172 -9.52 10.42 6.71
N SER A 173 -9.61 9.76 5.56
CA SER A 173 -9.72 10.44 4.26
C SER A 173 -10.97 11.30 4.14
N MET A 174 -12.13 10.82 4.62
CA MET A 174 -13.37 11.60 4.68
C MET A 174 -13.21 12.87 5.53
N ILE A 175 -12.52 12.77 6.68
CA ILE A 175 -12.34 13.92 7.58
C ILE A 175 -11.45 14.99 6.93
N ILE A 176 -10.41 14.58 6.19
CA ILE A 176 -9.51 15.51 5.50
C ILE A 176 -9.96 15.84 4.06
N ASN A 177 -11.15 15.40 3.64
CA ASN A 177 -11.72 15.55 2.30
C ASN A 177 -10.77 15.09 1.18
N ASN A 178 -10.16 13.91 1.36
CA ASN A 178 -9.23 13.31 0.40
C ASN A 178 -9.94 12.26 -0.47
N TRP A 179 -10.64 12.75 -1.49
CA TRP A 179 -11.49 11.91 -2.35
C TRP A 179 -10.76 10.72 -3.03
N PRO A 180 -9.47 10.79 -3.44
CA PRO A 180 -8.80 9.62 -4.00
C PRO A 180 -8.70 8.46 -3.01
N LEU A 181 -8.37 8.76 -1.75
CA LEU A 181 -8.33 7.75 -0.70
C LEU A 181 -9.71 7.29 -0.28
N GLU A 182 -10.71 8.17 -0.27
CA GLU A 182 -12.09 7.80 0.05
C GLU A 182 -12.61 6.75 -0.93
N ILE A 183 -12.46 7.01 -2.24
CA ILE A 183 -12.87 6.07 -3.29
C ILE A 183 -12.11 4.76 -3.15
N PHE A 184 -10.77 4.81 -3.05
CA PHE A 184 -9.97 3.60 -2.97
C PHE A 184 -10.32 2.74 -1.76
N ASN A 185 -10.36 3.33 -0.56
CA ASN A 185 -10.60 2.55 0.66
C ASN A 185 -12.04 2.03 0.73
N SER A 186 -13.02 2.77 0.20
CA SER A 186 -14.39 2.27 0.05
C SER A 186 -14.43 0.99 -0.80
N LEU A 187 -13.78 1.02 -1.96
CA LEU A 187 -13.71 -0.14 -2.84
C LEU A 187 -12.88 -1.29 -2.25
N ALA A 188 -11.74 -0.98 -1.62
CA ALA A 188 -10.89 -1.96 -0.99
C ALA A 188 -11.62 -2.72 0.13
N ILE A 189 -12.41 -2.02 0.96
CA ILE A 189 -13.25 -2.63 2.00
C ILE A 189 -14.21 -3.66 1.39
N ILE A 190 -14.88 -3.33 0.28
CA ILE A 190 -15.78 -4.25 -0.42
C ILE A 190 -15.02 -5.51 -0.87
N VAL A 191 -13.83 -5.33 -1.46
CA VAL A 191 -13.01 -6.45 -1.92
C VAL A 191 -12.52 -7.31 -0.75
N TYR A 192 -12.11 -6.71 0.37
CA TYR A 192 -11.73 -7.46 1.55
C TYR A 192 -12.89 -8.23 2.19
N LEU A 193 -14.09 -7.63 2.25
CA LEU A 193 -15.29 -8.33 2.70
C LEU A 193 -15.61 -9.52 1.77
N TRP A 194 -15.42 -9.36 0.46
CA TRP A 194 -15.60 -10.45 -0.49
C TRP A 194 -14.60 -11.59 -0.26
N ILE A 195 -13.32 -11.27 -0.01
CA ILE A 195 -12.29 -12.26 0.33
C ILE A 195 -12.66 -12.98 1.64
N LEU A 196 -13.04 -12.25 2.69
CA LEU A 196 -13.42 -12.82 3.99
C LEU A 196 -14.64 -13.75 3.85
N TRP A 197 -15.65 -13.35 3.07
CA TRP A 197 -16.80 -14.20 2.79
C TRP A 197 -16.41 -15.50 2.06
N LEU A 198 -15.60 -15.40 1.00
CA LEU A 198 -15.08 -16.57 0.29
C LEU A 198 -14.22 -17.47 1.18
N TYR A 199 -13.45 -16.88 2.09
CA TYR A 199 -12.59 -17.59 3.02
C TYR A 199 -13.40 -18.49 3.96
N HIS A 200 -14.59 -18.05 4.39
CA HIS A 200 -15.49 -18.85 5.22
C HIS A 200 -16.35 -19.83 4.42
N GLN A 201 -16.63 -19.53 3.14
CA GLN A 201 -17.36 -20.44 2.24
C GLN A 201 -16.51 -21.65 1.83
N TYR A 202 -15.23 -21.46 1.56
CA TYR A 202 -14.34 -22.53 1.09
C TYR A 202 -13.47 -23.07 2.22
N GLN A 203 -13.63 -24.36 2.54
CA GLN A 203 -12.82 -25.06 3.56
C GLN A 203 -11.48 -25.53 3.04
#